data_AF-A0A219AL95-F1
#
_entry.id   AF-A0A219AL95-F1
#
_cell.length_a   1.000
_cell.length_b   1.000
_cell.length_c   1.000
_cell.angle_alpha   90.00
_cell.angle_beta   90.00
_cell.angle_gamma   90.00
#
_symmetry.space_group_name_H-M   'P 1'
#
loop_
_entity.id
_entity.type
_entity.pdbx_description
1 polymer ?
#
loop_
_entity_poly.entity_id
_entity_poly.type
_entity_poly.pdbx_seq_one_letter_code
_entity_poly.pdbx_strand_id
1 'polypeptide(L)'
;MVKYIHKIGTTVGTDVEKDVAGNFKGETAEVGMYLAMSRQASREGYGELAEVFKRIAWEEAEHAARFAEMNAVIKPTLKENIDMMLDGEQKANVEKREASEKAKAADLEDAADFFRESSKDEGRHAKILEGIIERYF
;
A
#
# COMPACT_ATOMS: atom_id res chain seq x y z
N MET A 1 11.13 -1.22 -35.71
CA MET A 1 10.40 -0.58 -34.60
C MET A 1 10.71 -1.37 -33.34
N VAL A 2 11.49 -0.81 -32.41
CA VAL A 2 11.84 -1.50 -31.17
C VAL A 2 10.56 -1.57 -30.33
N LYS A 3 10.05 -2.78 -30.09
CA LYS A 3 8.92 -3.01 -29.20
C LYS A 3 9.45 -2.80 -27.79
N TYR A 4 9.07 -1.71 -27.13
CA TYR A 4 9.34 -1.58 -25.70
C TYR A 4 8.56 -2.68 -24.98
N ILE A 5 9.28 -3.64 -24.42
CA ILE A 5 8.70 -4.71 -23.60
C ILE A 5 8.88 -4.26 -22.17
N HIS A 6 7.76 -3.87 -21.53
CA HIS A 6 7.75 -3.64 -20.09
C HIS A 6 8.23 -4.90 -19.37
N LYS A 7 9.17 -4.75 -18.44
CA LYS A 7 9.80 -5.86 -17.71
C LYS A 7 9.81 -5.55 -16.22
N ILE A 8 9.32 -6.49 -15.45
CA ILE A 8 9.39 -6.48 -13.99
C ILE A 8 10.78 -6.93 -13.54
N GLY A 9 11.32 -6.29 -12.49
CA GLY A 9 12.59 -6.69 -11.89
C GLY A 9 13.82 -6.28 -12.69
N THR A 10 13.79 -5.15 -13.40
CA THR A 10 14.93 -4.68 -14.18
C THR A 10 16.16 -4.34 -13.33
N THR A 11 15.99 -4.05 -12.05
CA THR A 11 17.08 -3.65 -11.14
C THR A 11 17.55 -4.77 -10.23
N VAL A 12 16.87 -5.93 -10.24
CA VAL A 12 17.22 -7.08 -9.40
C VAL A 12 18.59 -7.63 -9.81
N GLY A 13 19.49 -7.82 -8.83
CA GLY A 13 20.86 -8.27 -9.02
C GLY A 13 21.84 -7.19 -9.50
N THR A 14 21.42 -5.92 -9.54
CA THR A 14 22.28 -4.80 -9.97
C THR A 14 22.77 -3.98 -8.78
N ASP A 15 23.77 -3.13 -9.01
CA ASP A 15 24.33 -2.26 -7.95
C ASP A 15 23.31 -1.26 -7.38
N VAL A 16 22.24 -0.94 -8.14
CA VAL A 16 21.18 0.00 -7.72
C VAL A 16 19.98 -0.69 -7.07
N GLU A 17 19.96 -2.02 -6.94
CA GLU A 17 18.82 -2.76 -6.37
C GLU A 17 18.43 -2.24 -4.98
N LYS A 18 19.44 -1.97 -4.14
CA LYS A 18 19.24 -1.46 -2.77
C LYS A 18 18.72 -0.03 -2.76
N ASP A 19 19.21 0.82 -3.66
CA ASP A 19 18.75 2.19 -3.77
C ASP A 19 17.28 2.22 -4.21
N VAL A 20 16.91 1.39 -5.19
CA VAL A 20 15.54 1.27 -5.69
C VAL A 20 14.60 0.75 -4.59
N ALA A 21 15.02 -0.26 -3.83
CA ALA A 21 14.26 -0.74 -2.68
C ALA A 21 14.08 0.34 -1.59
N GLY A 22 15.14 1.13 -1.33
CA GLY A 22 15.11 2.26 -0.41
C GLY A 22 14.13 3.34 -0.85
N ASN A 23 14.14 3.70 -2.14
CA ASN A 23 13.20 4.66 -2.69
C ASN A 23 11.76 4.14 -2.63
N PHE A 24 11.47 2.88 -3.00
CA PHE A 24 10.13 2.32 -2.84
C PHE A 24 9.58 2.49 -1.41
N LYS A 25 10.42 2.25 -0.40
CA LYS A 25 10.06 2.45 1.01
C LYS A 25 9.86 3.93 1.38
N GLY A 26 10.72 4.82 0.86
CA GLY A 26 10.62 6.27 1.09
C GLY A 26 9.33 6.85 0.52
N GLU A 27 9.11 6.62 -0.78
CA GLU A 27 7.95 7.10 -1.53
C GLU A 27 6.64 6.58 -0.91
N THR A 28 6.56 5.28 -0.54
CA THR A 28 5.36 4.74 0.13
C THR A 28 5.10 5.35 1.50
N ALA A 29 6.14 5.75 2.25
CA ALA A 29 5.98 6.48 3.50
C ALA A 29 5.49 7.92 3.25
N GLU A 30 6.02 8.58 2.24
CA GLU A 30 5.63 9.95 1.85
C GLU A 30 4.16 10.04 1.43
N VAL A 31 3.64 9.04 0.71
CA VAL A 31 2.19 8.95 0.42
C VAL A 31 1.36 9.06 1.70
N GLY A 32 1.70 8.28 2.72
CA GLY A 32 0.99 8.30 4.01
C GLY A 32 1.12 9.65 4.73
N MET A 33 2.33 10.21 4.74
CA MET A 33 2.60 11.51 5.38
C MET A 33 1.84 12.66 4.70
N TYR A 34 1.87 12.74 3.38
CA TYR A 34 1.16 13.80 2.65
C TYR A 34 -0.36 13.67 2.76
N LEU A 35 -0.92 12.45 2.78
CA LEU A 35 -2.35 12.26 3.06
C LEU A 35 -2.72 12.67 4.50
N ALA A 36 -1.85 12.41 5.48
CA ALA A 36 -2.05 12.87 6.86
C ALA A 36 -1.98 14.40 6.96
N MET A 37 -1.01 15.03 6.30
CA MET A 37 -0.88 16.49 6.20
C MET A 37 -2.08 17.13 5.49
N SER A 38 -2.59 16.50 4.43
CA SER A 38 -3.82 16.92 3.74
C SER A 38 -5.00 16.97 4.72
N ARG A 39 -5.21 15.90 5.51
CA ARG A 39 -6.25 15.85 6.54
C ARG A 39 -6.05 16.90 7.63
N GLN A 40 -4.80 17.17 8.01
CA GLN A 40 -4.47 18.23 8.98
C GLN A 40 -4.81 19.62 8.44
N ALA A 41 -4.38 19.93 7.22
CA ALA A 41 -4.69 21.19 6.55
C ALA A 41 -6.20 21.43 6.44
N SER A 42 -7.00 20.39 6.14
CA SER A 42 -8.46 20.49 6.15
C SER A 42 -9.02 20.86 7.53
N ARG A 43 -8.53 20.25 8.61
CA ARG A 43 -8.98 20.54 9.99
C ARG A 43 -8.60 21.96 10.44
N GLU A 44 -7.49 22.48 9.93
CA GLU A 44 -7.00 23.83 10.22
C GLU A 44 -7.63 24.90 9.32
N GLY A 45 -8.50 24.52 8.37
CA GLY A 45 -9.21 25.45 7.48
C GLY A 45 -8.45 25.83 6.21
N TYR A 46 -7.31 25.21 5.94
CA TYR A 46 -6.50 25.42 4.73
C TYR A 46 -6.91 24.47 3.60
N GLY A 47 -8.10 24.68 3.05
CA GLY A 47 -8.68 23.80 2.01
C GLY A 47 -7.80 23.65 0.76
N GLU A 48 -7.19 24.74 0.27
CA GLU A 48 -6.29 24.70 -0.88
C GLU A 48 -5.05 23.83 -0.61
N LEU A 49 -4.43 23.99 0.57
CA LEU A 49 -3.27 23.19 0.96
C LEU A 49 -3.64 21.71 1.12
N ALA A 50 -4.84 21.40 1.60
CA ALA A 50 -5.30 20.02 1.69
C ALA A 50 -5.34 19.34 0.32
N GLU A 51 -5.83 20.02 -0.72
CA GLU A 51 -5.83 19.48 -2.09
C GLU A 51 -4.42 19.42 -2.69
N VAL A 52 -3.55 20.39 -2.41
CA VAL A 52 -2.14 20.35 -2.81
C VAL A 52 -1.44 19.11 -2.23
N PHE A 53 -1.54 18.85 -0.93
CA PHE A 53 -0.89 17.69 -0.31
C PHE A 53 -1.47 16.37 -0.83
N LYS A 54 -2.78 16.31 -1.08
CA LYS A 54 -3.40 15.14 -1.70
C LYS A 54 -2.87 14.89 -3.11
N ARG A 55 -2.61 15.95 -3.88
CA ARG A 55 -2.03 15.84 -5.22
C ARG A 55 -0.59 15.31 -5.16
N ILE A 56 0.23 15.85 -4.25
CA ILE A 56 1.61 15.39 -4.05
C ILE A 56 1.62 13.90 -3.65
N ALA A 57 0.73 13.47 -2.74
CA ALA A 57 0.62 12.06 -2.37
C ALA A 57 0.35 11.13 -3.57
N TRP A 58 -0.41 11.58 -4.57
CA TRP A 58 -0.65 10.78 -5.79
C TRP A 58 0.56 10.75 -6.73
N GLU A 59 1.40 11.78 -6.69
CA GLU A 59 2.66 11.81 -7.46
C GLU A 59 3.68 10.85 -6.82
N GLU A 60 3.84 10.85 -5.50
CA GLU A 60 4.72 9.88 -4.82
C GLU A 60 4.20 8.43 -4.93
N ALA A 61 2.88 8.24 -4.99
CA ALA A 61 2.31 6.91 -5.26
C ALA A 61 2.68 6.39 -6.65
N GLU A 62 2.83 7.28 -7.64
CA GLU A 62 3.30 6.95 -8.97
C GLU A 62 4.79 6.55 -8.94
N HIS A 63 5.62 7.32 -8.24
CA HIS A 63 7.03 7.03 -8.05
C HIS A 63 7.23 5.65 -7.38
N ALA A 64 6.49 5.41 -6.29
CA ALA A 64 6.48 4.12 -5.59
C ALA A 64 6.08 2.97 -6.52
N ALA A 65 5.03 3.13 -7.34
CA ALA A 65 4.60 2.09 -8.27
C ALA A 65 5.68 1.73 -9.29
N ARG A 66 6.40 2.73 -9.82
CA ARG A 66 7.52 2.47 -10.75
C ARG A 66 8.67 1.74 -10.07
N PHE A 67 9.05 2.11 -8.85
CA PHE A 67 10.10 1.40 -8.12
C PHE A 67 9.69 -0.03 -7.75
N ALA A 68 8.40 -0.25 -7.45
CA ALA A 68 7.85 -1.59 -7.21
C ALA A 68 8.00 -2.51 -8.43
N GLU A 69 7.72 -1.99 -9.63
CA GLU A 69 7.91 -2.69 -10.90
C GLU A 69 9.40 -2.98 -11.17
N MET A 70 10.26 -1.96 -11.01
CA MET A 70 11.71 -2.08 -11.25
C MET A 70 12.37 -3.13 -10.36
N ASN A 71 11.94 -3.23 -9.10
CA ASN A 71 12.56 -4.10 -8.11
C ASN A 71 11.82 -5.42 -7.83
N ALA A 72 10.87 -5.80 -8.71
CA ALA A 72 10.08 -7.02 -8.58
C ALA A 72 9.36 -7.16 -7.22
N VAL A 73 8.89 -6.04 -6.66
CA VAL A 73 7.97 -6.06 -5.49
C VAL A 73 6.67 -6.74 -5.89
N ILE A 74 6.23 -6.52 -7.13
CA ILE A 74 5.14 -7.28 -7.77
C ILE A 74 5.70 -8.45 -8.60
N LYS A 75 4.87 -9.47 -8.81
CA LYS A 75 5.14 -10.66 -9.62
C LYS A 75 4.95 -10.39 -11.11
N PRO A 76 5.51 -11.24 -12.00
CA PRO A 76 5.38 -11.06 -13.45
C PRO A 76 3.96 -11.19 -14.00
N THR A 77 3.07 -11.94 -13.33
CA THR A 77 1.69 -12.12 -13.78
C THR A 77 0.68 -11.49 -12.83
N LEU A 78 -0.45 -11.05 -13.38
CA LEU A 78 -1.54 -10.48 -12.58
C LEU A 78 -2.10 -11.48 -11.58
N LYS A 79 -2.26 -12.75 -11.97
CA LYS A 79 -2.78 -13.79 -11.07
C LYS A 79 -1.88 -14.00 -9.86
N GLU A 80 -0.56 -14.13 -10.06
CA GLU A 80 0.39 -14.30 -8.96
C GLU A 80 0.37 -13.11 -8.00
N ASN A 81 0.18 -11.88 -8.51
CA ASN A 81 0.02 -10.70 -7.67
C ASN A 81 -1.27 -10.74 -6.85
N ILE A 82 -2.38 -11.16 -7.44
CA ILE A 82 -3.66 -11.27 -6.73
C ILE A 82 -3.59 -12.37 -5.67
N ASP A 83 -3.00 -13.53 -5.99
CA ASP A 83 -2.78 -14.62 -5.03
C ASP A 83 -1.89 -14.14 -3.86
N MET A 84 -0.80 -13.40 -4.15
CA MET A 84 0.08 -12.81 -3.14
C MET A 84 -0.65 -11.81 -2.24
N MET A 85 -1.45 -10.92 -2.83
CA MET A 85 -2.22 -9.94 -2.06
C MET A 85 -3.31 -10.61 -1.23
N LEU A 86 -3.99 -11.65 -1.75
CA LEU A 86 -5.01 -12.38 -1.00
C LEU A 86 -4.45 -13.02 0.27
N ASP A 87 -3.30 -13.69 0.17
CA ASP A 87 -2.60 -14.25 1.34
C ASP A 87 -2.19 -13.14 2.32
N GLY A 88 -1.73 -12.00 1.81
CA GLY A 88 -1.43 -10.80 2.59
C GLY A 88 -2.65 -10.27 3.36
N GLU A 89 -3.79 -10.09 2.70
CA GLU A 89 -5.03 -9.59 3.31
C GLU A 89 -5.56 -10.55 4.40
N GLN A 90 -5.49 -11.86 4.15
CA GLN A 90 -5.91 -12.87 5.14
C GLN A 90 -5.03 -12.84 6.38
N LYS A 91 -3.71 -12.69 6.22
CA LYS A 91 -2.77 -12.53 7.35
C LYS A 91 -2.99 -11.22 8.09
N ALA A 92 -3.09 -10.11 7.34
CA ALA A 92 -3.31 -8.78 7.91
C ALA A 92 -4.62 -8.68 8.69
N ASN A 93 -5.69 -9.37 8.26
CA ASN A 93 -6.93 -9.47 9.01
C ASN A 93 -6.70 -10.00 10.44
N VAL A 94 -5.94 -11.10 10.56
CA VAL A 94 -5.60 -11.73 11.86
C VAL A 94 -4.68 -10.83 12.66
N GLU A 95 -3.59 -10.36 12.06
CA GLU A 95 -2.60 -9.51 12.73
C GLU A 95 -3.21 -8.21 13.29
N LYS A 96 -4.09 -7.56 12.51
CA LYS A 96 -4.79 -6.34 12.96
C LYS A 96 -5.80 -6.62 14.07
N ARG A 97 -6.45 -7.78 14.04
CA ARG A 97 -7.33 -8.20 15.15
C ARG A 97 -6.52 -8.38 16.44
N GLU A 98 -5.38 -9.04 16.38
CA GLU A 98 -4.48 -9.16 17.54
C GLU A 98 -3.92 -7.81 18.00
N ALA A 99 -3.59 -6.91 17.07
CA ALA A 99 -3.15 -5.56 17.38
C ALA A 99 -4.24 -4.74 18.08
N SER A 100 -5.51 -4.92 17.70
CA SER A 100 -6.65 -4.29 18.38
C SER A 100 -6.73 -4.71 19.85
N GLU A 101 -6.57 -6.00 20.15
CA GLU A 101 -6.58 -6.49 21.54
C GLU A 101 -5.38 -5.97 22.34
N LYS A 102 -4.19 -5.89 21.73
CA LYS A 102 -3.00 -5.28 22.35
C LYS A 102 -3.21 -3.79 22.65
N ALA A 103 -3.78 -3.04 21.70
CA ALA A 103 -4.08 -1.62 21.87
C ALA A 103 -5.13 -1.39 22.97
N LYS A 104 -6.16 -2.23 23.03
CA LYS A 104 -7.17 -2.21 24.09
C LYS A 104 -6.56 -2.49 25.47
N ALA A 105 -5.67 -3.49 25.57
CA ALA A 105 -4.96 -3.80 26.81
C ALA A 105 -4.01 -2.67 27.26
N ALA A 106 -3.58 -1.81 26.34
CA ALA A 106 -2.77 -0.62 26.60
C ALA A 106 -3.59 0.67 26.80
N ASP A 107 -4.92 0.57 26.89
CA ASP A 107 -5.85 1.71 27.06
C ASP A 107 -5.77 2.75 25.92
N LEU A 108 -5.46 2.29 24.70
CA LEU A 108 -5.39 3.11 23.48
C LEU A 108 -6.64 2.89 22.63
N GLU A 109 -7.78 3.47 23.06
CA GLU A 109 -9.10 3.24 22.42
C GLU A 109 -9.11 3.56 20.93
N ASP A 110 -8.62 4.74 20.53
CA ASP A 110 -8.58 5.19 19.13
C ASP A 110 -7.84 4.18 18.22
N ALA A 111 -6.70 3.68 18.70
CA ALA A 111 -5.90 2.69 17.98
C ALA A 111 -6.60 1.33 17.96
N ALA A 112 -7.17 0.90 19.09
CA ALA A 112 -7.90 -0.35 19.18
C ALA A 112 -9.07 -0.40 18.19
N ASP A 113 -9.81 0.70 18.07
CA ASP A 113 -10.95 0.81 17.17
C ASP A 113 -10.52 0.87 15.71
N PHE A 114 -9.49 1.64 15.37
CA PHE A 114 -9.00 1.66 13.99
C PHE A 114 -8.40 0.31 13.56
N PHE A 115 -7.68 -0.41 14.44
CA PHE A 115 -7.21 -1.76 14.14
C PHE A 115 -8.37 -2.74 13.92
N ARG A 116 -9.46 -2.59 14.69
CA ARG A 116 -10.66 -3.42 14.56
C ARG A 116 -11.40 -3.15 13.24
N GLU A 117 -11.54 -1.87 12.88
CA GLU A 117 -12.16 -1.44 11.63
C GLU A 117 -11.34 -1.94 10.44
N SER A 118 -10.04 -1.60 10.42
CA SER A 118 -9.16 -2.00 9.32
C SER A 118 -8.98 -3.52 9.21
N SER A 119 -9.07 -4.29 10.29
CA SER A 119 -9.16 -5.76 10.21
C SER A 119 -10.37 -6.21 9.37
N LYS A 120 -11.55 -5.61 9.57
CA LYS A 120 -12.74 -5.94 8.78
C LYS A 120 -12.57 -5.55 7.31
N ASP A 121 -11.89 -4.44 7.04
CA ASP A 121 -11.55 -4.05 5.68
C ASP A 121 -10.68 -5.11 4.98
N GLU A 122 -9.68 -5.67 5.65
CA GLU A 122 -8.84 -6.72 5.02
C GLU A 122 -9.64 -7.99 4.74
N GLY A 123 -10.59 -8.32 5.62
CA GLY A 123 -11.53 -9.41 5.35
C GLY A 123 -12.40 -9.15 4.11
N ARG A 124 -12.83 -7.90 3.90
CA ARG A 124 -13.58 -7.47 2.71
C ARG A 124 -12.69 -7.46 1.47
N HIS A 125 -11.44 -6.99 1.56
CA HIS A 125 -10.47 -6.98 0.47
C HIS A 125 -10.15 -8.41 0.02
N ALA A 126 -9.91 -9.33 0.95
CA ALA A 126 -9.72 -10.75 0.66
C ALA A 126 -10.91 -11.33 -0.14
N LYS A 127 -12.16 -11.04 0.26
CA LYS A 127 -13.35 -11.50 -0.48
C LYS A 127 -13.45 -10.92 -1.89
N ILE A 128 -13.05 -9.67 -2.07
CA ILE A 128 -12.98 -9.03 -3.40
C ILE A 128 -11.95 -9.73 -4.28
N LEU A 129 -10.75 -10.00 -3.74
CA LEU A 129 -9.67 -10.68 -4.47
C LEU A 129 -10.05 -12.12 -4.83
N GLU A 130 -10.67 -12.87 -3.92
CA GLU A 130 -11.24 -14.20 -4.20
C GLU A 130 -12.22 -14.16 -5.37
N GLY A 131 -13.14 -13.19 -5.38
CA GLY A 131 -14.10 -13.01 -6.47
C GLY A 131 -13.46 -12.60 -7.80
N ILE A 132 -12.36 -11.84 -7.78
CA ILE A 132 -11.58 -11.54 -8.99
C ILE A 132 -10.93 -12.82 -9.54
N ILE A 133 -10.33 -13.64 -8.66
CA ILE A 133 -9.72 -14.92 -9.08
C ILE A 133 -10.79 -15.79 -9.74
N GLU A 134 -11.90 -16.07 -9.05
CA GLU A 134 -12.97 -16.95 -9.55
C GLU A 134 -13.54 -16.49 -10.92
N ARG A 135 -13.60 -15.17 -11.15
CA ARG A 135 -14.19 -14.63 -12.37
C ARG A 135 -13.24 -14.59 -13.56
N TYR A 136 -11.93 -14.39 -13.32
CA TYR A 136 -10.98 -14.04 -14.39
C TYR A 136 -9.83 -15.04 -14.57
N PHE A 137 -9.64 -15.99 -13.66
CA PHE A 137 -8.53 -16.95 -13.66
C PHE A 137 -8.99 -18.38 -13.33
#